data_AF-A0A348AFE3-F1
#
_entry.id   AF-A0A348AFE3-F1
#
_cell.length_a   1.000
_cell.length_b   1.000
_cell.length_c   1.000
_cell.angle_alpha   90.00
_cell.angle_beta   90.00
_cell.angle_gamma   90.00
#
_symmetry.space_group_name_H-M   'P 1'
#
loop_
_entity.id
_entity.type
_entity.pdbx_description
1 polymer ?
#
loop_
_entity_poly.entity_id
_entity_poly.type
_entity_poly.pdbx_seq_one_letter_code
_entity_poly.pdbx_strand_id
1 'polypeptide(L)'
;MKIRADFVTNSSSVSFLLTLKKNMAEQMIEQAGPSGKSRLIQFLLEKLEREGETITINNEPVHSLVVTTRPKEIKEVLAEYFQDGGMFYHWQMPDVRQMDFSQYTDEQLWAIVCSLLHKGKIGDLQVIGATPVSGKQRVY
;
A
#
# COMPACT_ATOMS: atom_id res chain seq x y z
N MET A 1 -37.76 -5.10 -22.03
CA MET A 1 -37.02 -4.55 -20.86
C MET A 1 -35.53 -4.62 -21.17
N LYS A 2 -34.89 -3.50 -21.52
CA LYS A 2 -33.43 -3.43 -21.73
C LYS A 2 -32.80 -3.34 -20.34
N ILE A 3 -32.17 -4.41 -19.88
CA ILE A 3 -31.34 -4.37 -18.67
C ILE A 3 -30.14 -3.49 -19.03
N ARG A 4 -30.09 -2.27 -18.49
CA ARG A 4 -28.88 -1.45 -18.56
C ARG A 4 -27.83 -2.14 -17.70
N ALA A 5 -26.78 -2.65 -18.34
CA ALA A 5 -25.61 -3.25 -17.69
C ALA A 5 -24.67 -2.16 -17.12
N ASP A 6 -25.22 -1.00 -16.78
CA ASP A 6 -24.48 0.23 -16.47
C ASP A 6 -24.33 0.41 -14.95
N PHE A 7 -24.92 -0.48 -14.14
CA PHE A 7 -24.72 -0.53 -12.68
C PHE A 7 -23.71 -1.62 -12.32
N VAL A 8 -22.50 -1.52 -12.86
CA VAL A 8 -21.32 -2.03 -12.15
C VAL A 8 -20.71 -0.82 -11.48
N THR A 9 -21.21 -0.47 -10.29
CA THR A 9 -20.46 0.39 -9.38
C THR A 9 -19.11 -0.29 -9.17
N ASN A 10 -18.02 0.36 -9.61
CA ASN A 10 -16.66 -0.15 -9.53
C ASN A 10 -16.16 -0.25 -8.06
N SER A 11 -16.88 -0.93 -7.18
CA SER A 11 -16.49 -1.23 -5.80
C SER A 11 -15.79 -2.59 -5.69
N SER A 12 -15.08 -3.01 -6.74
CA SER A 12 -14.32 -4.25 -6.71
C SER A 12 -13.21 -4.11 -5.68
N SER A 13 -13.35 -4.79 -4.55
CA SER A 13 -12.23 -4.95 -3.62
C SER A 13 -11.13 -5.74 -4.30
N VAL A 14 -9.88 -5.37 -4.05
CA VAL A 14 -8.71 -6.10 -4.50
C VAL A 14 -7.94 -6.55 -3.27
N SER A 15 -7.61 -7.83 -3.22
CA SER A 15 -6.83 -8.39 -2.12
C SER A 15 -5.38 -8.62 -2.56
N PHE A 16 -4.45 -8.30 -1.67
CA PHE A 16 -3.01 -8.47 -1.86
C PHE A 16 -2.44 -9.30 -0.72
N LEU A 17 -1.55 -10.23 -1.04
CA LEU A 17 -0.63 -10.81 -0.08
C LEU A 17 0.59 -9.90 0.01
N LEU A 18 0.76 -9.24 1.15
CA LEU A 18 1.96 -8.48 1.48
C LEU A 18 2.96 -9.42 2.14
N THR A 19 4.23 -9.30 1.77
CA THR A 19 5.34 -10.03 2.38
C THR A 19 6.52 -9.12 2.62
N LEU A 20 7.15 -9.22 3.79
CA LEU A 20 8.30 -8.40 4.15
C LEU A 20 9.26 -9.20 5.03
N LYS A 21 10.56 -9.11 4.71
CA LYS A 21 11.61 -9.69 5.54
C LYS A 21 12.13 -8.61 6.49
N LYS A 22 12.04 -8.85 7.80
CA LYS A 22 12.34 -7.86 8.84
C LYS A 22 13.74 -7.25 8.68
N ASN A 23 14.75 -8.09 8.54
CA ASN A 23 16.14 -7.63 8.41
C ASN A 23 16.37 -6.72 7.19
N MET A 24 15.70 -6.97 6.06
CA MET A 24 15.79 -6.13 4.88
C MET A 24 15.14 -4.77 5.11
N ALA A 25 14.00 -4.75 5.81
CA ALA A 25 13.32 -3.50 6.15
C ALA A 25 14.16 -2.65 7.13
N GLU A 26 14.71 -3.27 8.18
CA GLU A 26 15.59 -2.59 9.14
C GLU A 26 16.83 -1.98 8.46
N GLN A 27 17.50 -2.76 7.60
CA GLN A 27 18.65 -2.27 6.81
C GLN A 27 18.26 -1.10 5.90
N MET A 28 17.11 -1.16 5.24
CA MET A 28 16.66 -0.08 4.35
C MET A 28 16.27 1.18 5.13
N ILE A 29 15.66 1.03 6.31
CA ILE A 29 15.35 2.16 7.21
C ILE A 29 16.65 2.85 7.62
N GLU A 30 17.66 2.09 8.04
CA GLU A 30 18.96 2.61 8.43
C GLU A 30 19.67 3.31 7.27
N GLN A 31 19.71 2.69 6.08
CA GLN A 31 20.36 3.26 4.90
C GLN A 31 19.66 4.52 4.37
N ALA A 32 18.33 4.56 4.42
CA ALA A 32 17.57 5.72 3.96
C ALA A 32 17.64 6.92 4.93
N GLY A 33 18.05 6.70 6.18
CA GLY A 33 18.02 7.72 7.22
C GLY A 33 16.62 8.27 7.50
N PRO A 34 16.49 9.42 8.19
CA PRO A 34 15.18 10.04 8.43
C PRO A 34 14.59 10.57 7.12
N SER A 35 13.66 9.82 6.53
CA SER A 35 13.01 10.12 5.26
C SER A 35 11.56 9.63 5.27
N GLY A 36 10.71 10.11 4.36
CA GLY A 36 9.38 9.54 4.20
C GLY A 36 9.45 8.04 3.88
N LYS A 37 10.35 7.63 2.98
CA LYS A 37 10.55 6.22 2.66
C LYS A 37 10.80 5.37 3.92
N SER A 38 11.69 5.77 4.82
CA SER A 38 11.95 5.00 6.04
C SER A 38 10.76 4.99 7.00
N ARG A 39 10.03 6.10 7.15
CA ARG A 39 8.78 6.14 7.93
C ARG A 39 7.72 5.18 7.39
N LEU A 40 7.55 5.11 6.07
CA LEU A 40 6.56 4.23 5.45
C LEU A 40 6.94 2.75 5.57
N ILE A 41 8.23 2.43 5.42
CA ILE A 41 8.75 1.07 5.64
C ILE A 41 8.59 0.66 7.10
N GLN A 42 8.92 1.55 8.03
CA GLN A 42 8.75 1.31 9.46
C GLN A 42 7.28 1.04 9.81
N PHE A 43 6.38 1.89 9.33
CA PHE A 43 4.94 1.69 9.50
C PHE A 43 4.45 0.34 8.96
N LEU A 44 4.92 -0.07 7.78
CA LEU A 44 4.60 -1.37 7.20
C LEU A 44 5.13 -2.53 8.04
N LEU A 45 6.38 -2.45 8.50
CA LEU A 45 6.98 -3.47 9.37
C LEU A 45 6.15 -3.63 10.65
N GLU A 46 5.88 -2.54 11.36
CA GLU A 46 5.08 -2.53 12.60
C GLU A 46 3.68 -3.10 12.38
N LYS A 47 3.03 -2.75 11.24
CA LYS A 47 1.71 -3.27 10.90
C LYS A 47 1.75 -4.77 10.62
N LEU A 48 2.75 -5.26 9.89
CA LEU A 48 2.90 -6.69 9.59
C LEU A 48 3.28 -7.50 10.83
N GLU A 49 4.05 -6.94 11.76
CA GLU A 49 4.35 -7.59 13.04
C GLU A 49 3.13 -7.67 13.96
N ARG A 50 2.27 -6.65 13.94
CA ARG A 50 1.08 -6.59 14.81
C ARG A 50 -0.10 -7.40 14.28
N GLU A 51 -0.35 -7.35 12.97
CA GLU A 51 -1.58 -7.88 12.35
C GLU A 51 -1.32 -9.07 11.44
N GLY A 52 -0.07 -9.30 11.04
CA GLY A 52 0.31 -10.37 10.14
C GLY A 52 0.71 -11.67 10.82
N GLU A 53 1.17 -12.60 9.99
CA GLU A 53 1.70 -13.90 10.39
C GLU A 53 3.15 -14.03 9.94
N THR A 54 3.99 -14.67 10.75
CA THR A 54 5.34 -15.05 10.35
C THR A 54 5.29 -16.40 9.66
N ILE A 55 5.63 -16.43 8.38
CA ILE A 55 5.80 -17.65 7.59
C ILE A 55 7.28 -17.93 7.35
N THR A 56 7.62 -19.17 7.04
CA THR A 56 8.99 -19.56 6.70
C THR A 56 9.11 -19.79 5.21
N ILE A 57 10.02 -19.07 4.55
CA ILE A 57 10.37 -19.25 3.13
C ILE A 57 11.86 -19.59 3.06
N ASN A 58 12.20 -20.77 2.51
CA ASN A 58 13.60 -21.23 2.42
C ASN A 58 14.37 -21.17 3.76
N ASN A 59 13.73 -21.59 4.86
CA ASN A 59 14.26 -21.52 6.24
C ASN A 59 14.48 -20.10 6.80
N GLU A 60 13.92 -19.09 6.16
CA GLU A 60 13.98 -17.71 6.65
C GLU A 60 12.60 -17.20 7.05
N PRO A 61 12.47 -16.50 8.19
CA PRO A 61 11.20 -15.90 8.59
C PRO A 61 10.84 -14.70 7.71
N VAL A 62 9.60 -14.67 7.26
CA VAL A 62 9.01 -13.60 6.44
C VAL A 62 7.66 -13.24 7.06
N HIS A 63 7.45 -11.96 7.36
CA HIS A 63 6.14 -11.49 7.80
C HIS A 63 5.21 -11.37 6.60
N SER A 64 3.97 -11.81 6.76
CA SER A 64 2.98 -11.83 5.70
C SER A 64 1.62 -11.36 6.21
N LEU A 65 0.88 -10.66 5.35
CA LEU A 65 -0.47 -10.19 5.67
C LEU A 65 -1.31 -10.13 4.40
N VAL A 66 -2.47 -10.79 4.41
CA VAL A 66 -3.47 -10.61 3.35
C VAL A 66 -4.31 -9.38 3.65
N VAL A 67 -4.30 -8.42 2.74
CA VAL A 67 -5.04 -7.17 2.88
C VAL A 67 -6.07 -7.03 1.79
N THR A 68 -7.28 -6.65 2.15
CA THR A 68 -8.35 -6.35 1.19
C THR A 68 -8.57 -4.85 1.15
N THR A 69 -8.44 -4.29 -0.04
CA THR A 69 -8.44 -2.84 -0.26
C THR A 69 -9.63 -2.44 -1.12
N ARG A 70 -10.27 -1.32 -0.76
CA ARG A 70 -11.42 -0.78 -1.47
C ARG A 70 -11.07 0.63 -1.99
N PRO A 71 -10.91 0.80 -3.32
CA PRO A 71 -10.49 2.08 -3.91
C PRO A 71 -11.30 3.30 -3.46
N LYS A 72 -12.61 3.12 -3.22
CA LYS A 72 -13.49 4.20 -2.79
C LYS A 72 -13.14 4.72 -1.39
N GLU A 73 -12.94 3.81 -0.43
CA GLU A 73 -12.59 4.17 0.96
C GLU A 73 -11.21 4.84 1.01
N ILE A 74 -10.25 4.34 0.23
CA ILE A 74 -8.91 4.96 0.12
C ILE A 74 -9.00 6.38 -0.45
N LYS A 75 -9.87 6.58 -1.45
CA LYS A 75 -10.09 7.91 -2.04
C LYS A 75 -10.65 8.88 -1.00
N GLU A 76 -11.59 8.46 -0.17
CA GLU A 76 -12.21 9.29 0.86
C GLU A 76 -11.14 9.75 1.88
N VAL A 77 -10.30 8.85 2.37
CA VAL A 77 -9.19 9.20 3.28
C VAL A 77 -8.21 10.17 2.61
N LEU A 78 -7.76 9.91 1.38
CA LEU A 78 -6.77 10.77 0.72
C LEU A 78 -7.34 12.14 0.32
N ALA A 79 -8.64 12.24 0.00
CA ALA A 79 -9.27 13.49 -0.43
C ALA A 79 -9.29 14.57 0.66
N GLU A 80 -9.26 14.18 1.94
CA GLU A 80 -9.19 15.11 3.07
C GLU A 80 -7.83 15.82 3.16
N TYR A 81 -6.78 15.24 2.58
CA TYR A 81 -5.40 15.73 2.74
C TYR A 81 -4.79 16.32 1.46
N PHE A 82 -5.25 15.87 0.29
CA PHE A 82 -4.76 16.39 -0.99
C PHE A 82 -5.80 17.32 -1.62
N GLN A 83 -5.50 18.63 -1.65
CA GLN A 83 -6.40 19.70 -2.11
C GLN A 83 -6.95 19.51 -3.54
N ASP A 84 -6.28 18.72 -4.39
CA ASP A 84 -6.71 18.41 -5.77
C ASP A 84 -7.72 17.26 -5.87
N GLY A 85 -8.39 16.91 -4.76
CA GLY A 85 -9.49 15.95 -4.75
C GLY A 85 -9.08 14.50 -4.98
N GLY A 86 -7.78 14.18 -4.78
CA GLY A 86 -7.27 12.81 -4.68
C GLY A 86 -7.86 11.89 -5.74
N MET A 87 -7.80 12.26 -7.02
CA MET A 87 -8.24 11.37 -8.08
C MET A 87 -7.33 10.15 -8.07
N PHE A 88 -7.73 9.10 -7.35
CA PHE A 88 -6.99 7.84 -7.14
C PHE A 88 -6.30 7.31 -8.42
N TYR A 89 -6.90 7.59 -9.59
CA TYR A 89 -6.40 7.21 -10.92
C TYR A 89 -5.61 8.28 -11.69
N HIS A 90 -5.71 9.58 -11.34
CA HIS A 90 -5.01 10.69 -12.01
C HIS A 90 -4.03 11.45 -11.09
N TRP A 91 -3.98 11.07 -9.81
CA TRP A 91 -3.03 11.62 -8.86
C TRP A 91 -1.61 11.25 -9.33
N GLN A 92 -0.79 12.25 -9.63
CA GLN A 92 0.63 12.06 -9.73
C GLN A 92 1.12 11.76 -8.33
N MET A 93 1.40 10.49 -8.08
CA MET A 93 1.96 10.07 -6.81
C MET A 93 3.30 10.79 -6.67
N PRO A 94 3.48 11.67 -5.67
CA PRO A 94 4.76 12.32 -5.50
C PRO A 94 5.80 11.25 -5.19
N ASP A 95 7.05 11.48 -5.61
CA ASP A 95 8.11 10.50 -5.46
C ASP A 95 8.25 10.14 -3.97
N VAL A 96 8.04 8.86 -3.63
CA VAL A 96 8.13 8.33 -2.26
C VAL A 96 9.50 8.60 -1.65
N ARG A 97 10.52 8.79 -2.50
CA ARG A 97 11.89 9.14 -2.11
C ARG A 97 12.04 10.61 -1.71
N GLN A 98 11.11 11.48 -2.12
CA GLN A 98 11.18 12.93 -1.93
C GLN A 98 10.11 13.47 -0.97
N MET A 99 9.06 12.71 -0.68
CA MET A 99 8.05 13.12 0.31
C MET A 99 8.55 12.97 1.73
N ASP A 100 8.17 13.91 2.58
CA ASP A 100 8.22 13.75 4.04
C ASP A 100 6.88 13.19 4.54
N PHE A 101 6.93 12.05 5.22
CA PHE A 101 5.76 11.43 5.84
C PHE A 101 5.76 11.55 7.37
N SER A 102 6.67 12.33 7.95
CA SER A 102 6.79 12.50 9.41
C SER A 102 5.49 12.98 10.07
N GLN A 103 4.69 13.78 9.36
CA GLN A 103 3.44 14.37 9.85
C GLN A 103 2.20 13.50 9.58
N TYR A 104 2.35 12.36 8.91
CA TYR A 104 1.21 11.55 8.49
C TYR A 104 0.78 10.58 9.59
N THR A 105 -0.53 10.48 9.80
CA THR A 105 -1.12 9.52 10.73
C THR A 105 -1.06 8.10 10.14
N ASP A 106 -1.17 7.09 11.00
CA ASP A 106 -1.18 5.67 10.57
C ASP A 106 -2.28 5.38 9.53
N GLU A 107 -3.45 6.02 9.66
CA GLU A 107 -4.54 5.89 8.68
C GLU A 107 -4.17 6.46 7.31
N GLN A 108 -3.52 7.62 7.30
CA GLN A 108 -3.06 8.25 6.06
C GLN A 108 -1.91 7.46 5.43
N LEU A 109 -0.96 6.99 6.23
CA LEU A 109 0.12 6.09 5.79
C LEU A 109 -0.47 4.81 5.17
N TRP A 110 -1.50 4.25 5.79
CA TRP A 110 -2.20 3.09 5.25
C TRP A 110 -2.87 3.38 3.91
N ALA A 111 -3.53 4.53 3.77
CA ALA A 111 -4.14 4.95 2.51
C ALA A 111 -3.09 5.14 1.40
N ILE A 112 -1.90 5.65 1.74
CA ILE A 112 -0.74 5.75 0.82
C ILE A 112 -0.28 4.36 0.39
N VAL A 113 -0.09 3.42 1.33
CA VAL A 113 0.25 2.02 1.03
C VAL A 113 -0.77 1.41 0.07
N CYS A 114 -2.06 1.58 0.35
CA CYS A 114 -3.09 1.04 -0.52
C CYS A 114 -3.06 1.67 -1.92
N SER A 115 -2.81 2.96 -2.03
CA SER A 115 -2.62 3.64 -3.32
C SER A 115 -1.43 3.05 -4.11
N LEU A 116 -0.30 2.82 -3.43
CA LEU A 116 0.89 2.16 -4.00
C LEU A 116 0.58 0.76 -4.52
N LEU A 117 -0.21 -0.04 -3.78
CA LEU A 117 -0.62 -1.38 -4.18
C LEU A 117 -1.45 -1.36 -5.46
N HIS A 118 -2.46 -0.49 -5.53
CA HIS A 118 -3.33 -0.37 -6.70
C HIS A 118 -2.59 0.13 -7.94
N LYS A 119 -1.56 0.96 -7.76
CA LYS A 119 -0.72 1.46 -8.86
C LYS A 119 0.43 0.53 -9.23
N GLY A 120 0.63 -0.58 -8.53
CA GLY A 120 1.78 -1.46 -8.73
C GLY A 120 3.13 -0.80 -8.41
N LYS A 121 3.12 0.24 -7.57
CA LYS A 121 4.29 1.05 -7.19
C LYS A 121 4.85 0.71 -5.81
N ILE A 122 4.20 -0.20 -5.08
CA ILE A 122 4.66 -0.67 -3.77
C ILE A 122 6.08 -1.28 -3.82
N GLY A 123 6.47 -1.84 -4.98
CA GLY A 123 7.82 -2.36 -5.22
C GLY A 123 8.92 -1.28 -5.19
N ASP A 124 8.58 0.00 -5.31
CA ASP A 124 9.54 1.11 -5.20
C ASP A 124 10.13 1.22 -3.77
N LEU A 125 9.48 0.58 -2.78
CA LEU A 125 10.02 0.42 -1.43
C LEU A 125 11.13 -0.64 -1.34
N GLN A 126 11.27 -1.52 -2.34
CA GLN A 126 12.31 -2.56 -2.50
C GLN A 126 12.40 -3.64 -1.40
N VAL A 127 11.68 -3.48 -0.29
CA VAL A 127 11.71 -4.41 0.86
C VAL A 127 10.38 -5.14 1.08
N ILE A 128 9.37 -4.81 0.29
CA ILE A 128 8.02 -5.39 0.37
C ILE A 128 7.65 -6.06 -0.96
N GLY A 129 7.20 -7.30 -0.85
CA GLY A 129 6.50 -8.00 -1.92
C GLY A 129 5.00 -7.77 -1.79
N ALA A 130 4.31 -7.61 -2.91
CA ALA A 130 2.87 -7.52 -2.95
C ALA A 130 2.33 -8.32 -4.15
N THR A 131 1.62 -9.39 -3.84
CA THR A 131 1.05 -10.28 -4.85
C THR A 131 -0.47 -10.14 -4.82
N PRO A 132 -1.12 -9.77 -5.94
CA PRO A 132 -2.58 -9.81 -6.02
C PRO A 132 -3.07 -11.24 -5.85
N VAL A 133 -4.00 -11.47 -4.92
CA VAL A 133 -4.57 -12.79 -4.65
C VAL A 133 -6.04 -12.89 -5.06
N SER A 134 -6.74 -11.76 -5.16
CA SER A 134 -8.10 -11.70 -5.70
C SER A 134 -8.45 -10.29 -6.21
N GLY A 135 -9.42 -10.22 -7.13
CA GLY A 135 -9.87 -8.96 -7.76
C GLY A 135 -9.15 -8.66 -9.09
N LYS A 136 -9.73 -7.74 -9.88
CA LYS A 136 -9.11 -7.26 -11.14
C LYS A 136 -8.22 -6.05 -10.83
N GLN A 137 -6.91 -6.22 -10.93
CA GLN A 137 -5.98 -5.10 -10.93
C GLN A 137 -6.11 -4.36 -12.28
N ARG A 138 -6.29 -3.04 -12.27
CA ARG A 138 -6.27 -2.24 -13.50
C ARG A 138 -4.81 -2.04 -13.89
N VAL A 139 -4.38 -2.70 -14.96
CA VAL A 139 -3.10 -2.43 -15.62
C VAL A 139 -3.25 -1.12 -16.39
N TYR A 140 -2.46 -0.11 -16.05
CA TYR A 140 -2.39 1.19 -16.74
C TYR A 140 -1.18 1.24 -17.65
#